data_AF-A0A7C3E1P4-F1
#
_entry.id   AF-A0A7C3E1P4-F1
#
_cell.length_a   1.000
_cell.length_b   1.000
_cell.length_c   1.000
_cell.angle_alpha   90.00
_cell.angle_beta   90.00
_cell.angle_gamma   90.00
#
_symmetry.space_group_name_H-M   'P 1'
#
loop_
_entity.id
_entity.type
_entity.pdbx_description
1 polymer ?
#
loop_
_entity_poly.entity_id
_entity_poly.type
_entity_poly.pdbx_seq_one_letter_code
_entity_poly.pdbx_strand_id
1 'polypeptide(L)'
;MQQTKVSSRATGGPQYYFHNAPAHVKEFLRKRGACQVVLQTPYGITGSSFMAVGRDHKLTANGKVVRGRVGHDRIQGEESIGEAIRHWYGLKPGLDFKRIEVEVIIHEDGHFILVPTRVAMRGGGRSTILEKIGFPLSFHRDYHSKLWKKQIAACRKASAEDVAWAAQQIRRIVNENRHAKAANVHEADLLRAAGALSLLGLSLSLYQTRGYDCPESRFQFQDLPPYRCPVEIKKRSARFDYQITRYTDLPRVVVLCLQHDLVNPPDHVDVIELTALAEHLAN
;
A
#
# COMPACT_ATOMS: atom_id res chain seq x y z
N MET A 1 -16.82 3.10 -12.06
CA MET A 1 -17.65 3.93 -11.19
C MET A 1 -17.87 5.32 -11.79
N GLN A 2 -19.02 5.93 -11.52
CA GLN A 2 -19.30 7.32 -11.87
C GLN A 2 -19.83 8.09 -10.65
N GLN A 3 -19.52 9.39 -10.61
CA GLN A 3 -19.95 10.32 -9.57
C GLN A 3 -21.37 10.83 -9.85
N THR A 4 -22.21 10.86 -8.81
CA THR A 4 -23.66 11.09 -8.93
C THR A 4 -24.09 12.53 -9.13
N LYS A 5 -23.48 13.48 -8.42
CA LYS A 5 -23.87 14.89 -8.45
C LYS A 5 -22.63 15.76 -8.57
N VAL A 6 -22.47 16.35 -9.75
CA VAL A 6 -21.51 17.44 -9.98
C VAL A 6 -21.96 18.59 -9.09
N SER A 7 -21.10 19.08 -8.18
CA SER A 7 -21.35 20.05 -7.08
C SER A 7 -21.72 19.53 -5.67
N SER A 8 -21.84 18.23 -5.40
CA SER A 8 -22.20 17.73 -4.06
C SER A 8 -21.08 17.72 -3.00
N ARG A 9 -20.00 18.49 -3.19
CA ARG A 9 -18.94 18.60 -2.15
C ARG A 9 -19.52 19.11 -0.82
N ALA A 10 -20.62 19.86 -0.85
CA ALA A 10 -21.23 20.51 0.32
C ALA A 10 -22.33 19.70 1.05
N THR A 11 -22.84 18.59 0.51
CA THR A 11 -24.10 17.96 1.00
C THR A 11 -24.01 16.47 1.32
N GLY A 12 -22.89 16.02 1.92
CA GLY A 12 -22.72 14.62 2.38
C GLY A 12 -21.86 13.76 1.45
N GLY A 13 -20.98 14.39 0.67
CA GLY A 13 -19.99 13.72 -0.19
C GLY A 13 -20.58 13.14 -1.49
N PRO A 14 -19.80 13.09 -2.58
CA PRO A 14 -20.20 12.39 -3.79
C PRO A 14 -20.35 10.88 -3.57
N GLN A 15 -21.53 10.35 -3.87
CA GLN A 15 -21.73 8.91 -3.98
C GLN A 15 -21.16 8.40 -5.31
N TYR A 16 -20.60 7.19 -5.30
CA TYR A 16 -20.07 6.53 -6.50
C TYR A 16 -20.87 5.26 -6.78
N TYR A 17 -21.44 5.18 -7.98
CA TYR A 17 -22.17 4.00 -8.44
C TYR A 17 -21.30 3.12 -9.32
N PHE A 18 -21.49 1.82 -9.20
CA PHE A 18 -20.97 0.88 -10.18
C PHE A 18 -21.81 0.92 -11.44
N HIS A 19 -21.20 1.34 -12.55
CA HIS A 19 -21.78 1.18 -13.88
C HIS A 19 -21.19 -0.09 -14.48
N ASN A 20 -22.06 -1.03 -14.87
CA ASN A 20 -21.69 -2.31 -15.47
C ASN A 20 -20.80 -3.21 -14.59
N ALA A 21 -21.08 -3.29 -13.29
CA ALA A 21 -20.42 -4.30 -12.44
C ALA A 21 -20.60 -5.72 -13.01
N PRO A 22 -19.56 -6.57 -12.98
CA PRO A 22 -19.66 -7.98 -13.34
C PRO A 22 -20.74 -8.72 -12.54
N ALA A 23 -21.30 -9.79 -13.11
CA ALA A 23 -22.36 -10.57 -12.46
C ALA A 23 -21.97 -11.09 -11.07
N HIS A 24 -20.74 -11.60 -10.92
CA HIS A 24 -20.24 -12.12 -9.64
C HIS A 24 -20.18 -11.04 -8.55
N VAL A 25 -19.78 -9.80 -8.89
CA VAL A 25 -19.74 -8.67 -7.95
C VAL A 25 -21.16 -8.32 -7.48
N LYS A 26 -22.11 -8.26 -8.41
CA LYS A 26 -23.52 -7.98 -8.11
C LYS A 26 -24.12 -9.06 -7.22
N GLU A 27 -23.86 -10.33 -7.53
CA GLU A 27 -24.36 -11.46 -6.75
C GLU A 27 -23.77 -11.46 -5.33
N PHE A 28 -22.47 -11.22 -5.20
CA PHE A 28 -21.80 -11.09 -3.91
C PHE A 28 -22.44 -10.00 -3.04
N LEU A 29 -22.63 -8.79 -3.58
CA LEU A 29 -23.25 -7.68 -2.85
C LEU A 29 -24.73 -7.93 -2.53
N ARG A 30 -25.46 -8.67 -3.36
CA ARG A 30 -26.84 -9.07 -3.07
C ARG A 30 -26.92 -10.07 -1.92
N LYS A 31 -26.04 -11.08 -1.91
CA LYS A 31 -25.99 -12.09 -0.85
C LYS A 31 -25.55 -11.50 0.49
N ARG A 32 -24.51 -10.65 0.48
CA ARG A 32 -23.92 -10.09 1.69
C ARG A 32 -24.61 -8.80 2.18
N GLY A 33 -25.31 -8.12 1.28
CA GLY A 33 -26.01 -6.85 1.53
C GLY A 33 -25.08 -5.64 1.55
N ALA A 34 -24.06 -5.67 2.41
CA ALA A 34 -22.94 -4.74 2.38
C ALA A 34 -21.63 -5.40 2.79
N CYS A 35 -20.52 -4.84 2.36
CA CYS A 35 -19.18 -5.32 2.69
C CYS A 35 -18.22 -4.15 2.84
N GLN A 36 -17.27 -4.25 3.78
CA GLN A 36 -16.23 -3.25 3.93
C GLN A 36 -15.31 -3.27 2.71
N VAL A 37 -15.02 -2.07 2.20
CA VAL A 37 -14.11 -1.88 1.09
C VAL A 37 -12.70 -1.76 1.62
N VAL A 38 -11.79 -2.46 0.96
CA VAL A 38 -10.35 -2.25 1.10
C VAL A 38 -9.88 -1.59 -0.20
N LEU A 39 -9.09 -0.53 -0.09
CA LEU A 39 -8.64 0.22 -1.26
C LEU A 39 -7.24 -0.23 -1.66
N GLN A 40 -7.05 -0.59 -2.92
CA GLN A 40 -5.70 -0.72 -3.49
C GLN A 40 -5.10 0.68 -3.68
N THR A 41 -3.89 0.86 -3.18
CA THR A 41 -3.03 2.03 -3.34
C THR A 41 -1.78 1.67 -4.14
N PRO A 42 -0.94 2.63 -4.54
CA PRO A 42 0.37 2.32 -5.13
C PRO A 42 1.26 1.43 -4.26
N TYR A 43 1.11 1.49 -2.94
CA TYR A 43 1.90 0.73 -1.96
C TYR A 43 1.35 -0.66 -1.67
N GLY A 44 0.09 -0.93 -2.01
CA GLY A 44 -0.63 -2.09 -1.49
C GLY A 44 -2.04 -1.73 -1.05
N ILE A 45 -2.71 -2.70 -0.44
CA ILE A 45 -4.06 -2.50 0.07
C ILE A 45 -4.06 -1.80 1.42
N THR A 46 -5.06 -0.96 1.65
CA THR A 46 -5.27 -0.24 2.90
C THR A 46 -6.73 -0.35 3.33
N GLY A 47 -6.96 -0.49 4.63
CA GLY A 47 -8.30 -0.45 5.21
C GLY A 47 -8.97 0.88 4.90
N SER A 48 -10.30 0.86 4.75
CA SER A 48 -11.08 2.07 4.54
C SER A 48 -12.37 2.05 5.35
N SER A 49 -12.94 3.22 5.58
CA SER A 49 -14.26 3.38 6.18
C SER A 49 -15.40 3.17 5.16
N PHE A 50 -15.07 2.89 3.90
CA PHE A 50 -16.05 2.72 2.85
C PHE A 50 -16.74 1.36 2.92
N MET A 51 -18.01 1.35 2.56
CA MET A 51 -18.85 0.16 2.44
C MET A 51 -19.36 0.06 1.01
N ALA A 52 -19.15 -1.10 0.40
CA ALA A 52 -19.84 -1.49 -0.83
C ALA A 52 -21.22 -2.01 -0.45
N VAL A 53 -22.28 -1.42 -1.01
CA VAL A 53 -23.67 -1.72 -0.64
C VAL A 53 -24.44 -2.14 -1.88
N GLY A 54 -25.15 -3.27 -1.79
CA GLY A 54 -26.01 -3.75 -2.86
C GLY A 54 -27.21 -2.84 -3.09
N ARG A 55 -27.74 -2.86 -4.32
CA ARG A 55 -28.91 -2.07 -4.74
C ARG A 55 -30.19 -2.29 -3.92
N ASP A 56 -30.33 -3.47 -3.32
CA ASP A 56 -31.50 -3.88 -2.53
C ASP A 56 -31.29 -3.67 -1.02
N HIS A 57 -30.24 -2.94 -0.65
CA HIS A 57 -29.84 -2.68 0.73
C HIS A 57 -29.50 -1.20 0.98
N LYS A 58 -29.66 -0.78 2.23
CA LYS A 58 -29.23 0.52 2.75
C LYS A 58 -28.55 0.35 4.11
N LEU A 59 -27.64 1.28 4.42
CA LEU A 59 -27.05 1.41 5.75
C LEU A 59 -27.93 2.35 6.58
N THR A 60 -28.21 1.98 7.83
CA THR A 60 -28.82 2.90 8.80
C THR A 60 -27.79 3.90 9.33
N ALA A 61 -28.23 4.92 10.07
CA ALA A 61 -27.33 5.87 10.74
C ALA A 61 -26.29 5.18 11.65
N ASN A 62 -26.63 4.02 12.20
CA ASN A 62 -25.75 3.23 13.06
C ASN A 62 -24.92 2.19 12.26
N GLY A 63 -24.86 2.29 10.93
CA GLY A 63 -24.11 1.39 10.06
C GLY A 63 -24.76 0.01 9.83
N LYS A 64 -25.97 -0.26 10.34
CA LYS A 64 -26.64 -1.55 10.17
C LYS A 64 -27.16 -1.72 8.75
N VAL A 65 -26.93 -2.88 8.15
CA VAL A 65 -27.47 -3.24 6.83
C VAL A 65 -28.95 -3.63 6.98
N VAL A 66 -29.82 -2.96 6.22
CA VAL A 66 -31.25 -3.30 6.12
C VAL A 66 -31.70 -3.34 4.67
N ARG A 67 -32.78 -4.08 4.37
CA ARG A 67 -33.38 -4.10 3.03
C ARG A 67 -33.88 -2.70 2.66
N GLY A 68 -33.69 -2.31 1.41
CA GLY A 68 -34.14 -1.02 0.88
C GLY A 68 -34.08 -0.98 -0.65
N ARG A 69 -34.90 -0.15 -1.30
CA ARG A 69 -34.92 -0.05 -2.77
C ARG A 69 -34.10 1.15 -3.23
N VAL A 70 -32.78 1.05 -3.19
CA VAL A 70 -31.87 2.14 -3.61
C VAL A 70 -31.55 2.06 -5.11
N GLY A 71 -31.74 0.89 -5.72
CA GLY A 71 -31.72 0.73 -7.19
C GLY A 71 -30.34 0.60 -7.82
N HIS A 72 -29.27 0.94 -7.10
CA HIS A 72 -27.89 0.88 -7.58
C HIS A 72 -26.90 0.31 -6.56
N ASP A 73 -25.99 -0.54 -7.04
CA ASP A 73 -24.81 -0.97 -6.30
C ASP A 73 -23.83 0.20 -6.20
N ARG A 74 -23.33 0.47 -5.00
CA ARG A 74 -22.64 1.73 -4.71
C ARG A 74 -21.58 1.58 -3.64
N ILE A 75 -20.71 2.57 -3.57
CA ILE A 75 -19.81 2.76 -2.44
C ILE A 75 -20.31 3.93 -1.60
N GLN A 76 -20.40 3.71 -0.29
CA GLN A 76 -20.80 4.70 0.71
C GLN A 76 -19.71 4.85 1.77
N GLY A 77 -19.53 6.05 2.29
CA GLY A 77 -18.67 6.36 3.43
C GLY A 77 -18.90 7.81 3.85
N GLU A 78 -18.25 8.22 4.93
CA GLU A 78 -18.31 9.62 5.41
C GLU A 78 -17.61 10.57 4.44
N GLU A 79 -16.53 10.10 3.83
CA GLU A 79 -15.76 10.85 2.84
C GLU A 79 -16.07 10.41 1.40
N SER A 80 -15.48 11.11 0.43
CA SER A 80 -15.54 10.71 -0.98
C SER A 80 -14.50 9.63 -1.26
N ILE A 81 -14.91 8.46 -1.77
CA ILE A 81 -13.94 7.47 -2.24
C ILE A 81 -13.11 8.00 -3.42
N GLY A 82 -13.65 8.91 -4.22
CA GLY A 82 -12.87 9.60 -5.25
C GLY A 82 -11.73 10.41 -4.64
N GLU A 83 -11.96 11.10 -3.52
CA GLU A 83 -10.91 11.87 -2.85
C GLU A 83 -9.90 10.94 -2.16
N ALA A 84 -10.33 9.80 -1.61
CA ALA A 84 -9.40 8.78 -1.12
C ALA A 84 -8.49 8.24 -2.25
N ILE A 85 -9.06 7.95 -3.44
CA ILE A 85 -8.28 7.56 -4.63
C ILE A 85 -7.35 8.69 -5.05
N ARG A 86 -7.83 9.94 -5.05
CA ARG A 86 -7.02 11.11 -5.39
C ARG A 86 -5.80 11.22 -4.47
N HIS A 87 -6.04 11.12 -3.17
CA HIS A 87 -5.02 11.18 -2.14
C HIS A 87 -3.97 10.08 -2.35
N TRP A 88 -4.37 8.80 -2.34
CA TRP A 88 -3.45 7.68 -2.42
C TRP A 88 -2.63 7.61 -3.71
N TYR A 89 -3.18 8.07 -4.83
CA TYR A 89 -2.48 8.06 -6.12
C TYR A 89 -1.81 9.41 -6.47
N GLY A 90 -1.74 10.35 -5.53
CA GLY A 90 -1.09 11.66 -5.75
C GLY A 90 -1.69 12.45 -6.92
N LEU A 91 -3.00 12.31 -7.15
CA LEU A 91 -3.66 12.96 -8.27
C LEU A 91 -3.92 14.44 -7.95
N LYS A 92 -3.78 15.31 -8.95
CA LYS A 92 -3.93 16.77 -8.76
C LYS A 92 -5.31 17.12 -8.15
N PRO A 93 -5.37 17.99 -7.13
CA PRO A 93 -6.63 18.52 -6.61
C PRO A 93 -7.31 19.45 -7.61
N GLY A 94 -8.59 19.74 -7.38
CA GLY A 94 -9.34 20.78 -8.11
C GLY A 94 -10.36 20.26 -9.12
N LEU A 95 -10.01 19.25 -9.94
CA LEU A 95 -10.94 18.70 -10.95
C LEU A 95 -11.76 17.53 -10.40
N ASP A 96 -13.06 17.51 -10.71
CA ASP A 96 -13.94 16.39 -10.40
C ASP A 96 -13.70 15.21 -11.34
N PHE A 97 -13.93 13.98 -10.85
CA PHE A 97 -13.85 12.79 -11.69
C PHE A 97 -15.04 12.75 -12.66
N LYS A 98 -14.73 12.51 -13.94
CA LYS A 98 -15.73 12.11 -14.95
C LYS A 98 -16.05 10.63 -14.80
N ARG A 99 -15.00 9.80 -14.68
CA ARG A 99 -15.09 8.35 -14.56
C ARG A 99 -13.87 7.81 -13.83
N ILE A 100 -14.09 6.82 -12.97
CA ILE A 100 -13.03 6.01 -12.37
C ILE A 100 -13.29 4.58 -12.83
N GLU A 101 -12.37 4.00 -13.60
CA GLU A 101 -12.39 2.57 -13.91
C GLU A 101 -11.78 1.82 -12.74
N VAL A 102 -12.46 0.75 -12.34
CA VAL A 102 -12.08 -0.07 -11.20
C VAL A 102 -12.23 -1.52 -11.55
N GLU A 103 -11.33 -2.34 -11.02
CA GLU A 103 -11.53 -3.76 -10.84
C GLU A 103 -11.99 -4.01 -9.40
N VAL A 104 -12.70 -5.10 -9.20
CA VAL A 104 -13.14 -5.57 -7.88
C VAL A 104 -12.62 -6.98 -7.70
N ILE A 105 -11.87 -7.19 -6.63
CA ILE A 105 -11.40 -8.51 -6.21
C ILE A 105 -12.12 -8.85 -4.91
N ILE A 106 -12.77 -10.01 -4.88
CA ILE A 106 -13.39 -10.54 -3.67
C ILE A 106 -12.37 -11.50 -3.06
N HIS A 107 -11.77 -11.12 -1.94
CA HIS A 107 -10.85 -11.99 -1.21
C HIS A 107 -11.60 -13.14 -0.53
N GLU A 108 -10.93 -14.26 -0.25
CA GLU A 108 -11.54 -15.43 0.40
C GLU A 108 -12.09 -15.09 1.80
N ASP A 109 -11.41 -14.22 2.54
CA ASP A 109 -11.88 -13.67 3.83
C ASP A 109 -13.09 -12.73 3.71
N GLY A 110 -13.57 -12.52 2.48
CA GLY A 110 -14.72 -11.70 2.19
C GLY A 110 -14.44 -10.20 2.11
N HIS A 111 -13.17 -9.79 1.98
CA HIS A 111 -12.79 -8.41 1.71
C HIS A 111 -13.20 -8.00 0.28
N PHE A 112 -13.85 -6.84 0.17
CA PHE A 112 -14.16 -6.23 -1.12
C PHE A 112 -13.03 -5.29 -1.53
N ILE A 113 -12.05 -5.80 -2.26
CA ILE A 113 -10.89 -5.01 -2.66
C ILE A 113 -11.25 -4.21 -3.92
N LEU A 114 -11.25 -2.89 -3.80
CA LEU A 114 -11.43 -1.98 -4.92
C LEU A 114 -10.07 -1.59 -5.49
N VAL A 115 -9.88 -1.87 -6.78
CA VAL A 115 -8.63 -1.59 -7.50
C VAL A 115 -8.87 -0.52 -8.56
N PRO A 116 -8.53 0.75 -8.30
CA PRO A 116 -8.56 1.78 -9.33
C PRO A 116 -7.55 1.49 -10.43
N THR A 117 -7.99 1.44 -11.69
CA THR A 117 -7.13 1.11 -12.84
C THR A 117 -6.94 2.28 -13.80
N ARG A 118 -7.93 3.18 -13.88
CA ARG A 118 -7.86 4.37 -14.73
C ARG A 118 -8.78 5.46 -14.21
N VAL A 119 -8.35 6.71 -14.35
CA VAL A 119 -9.16 7.90 -14.01
C VAL A 119 -9.28 8.83 -15.20
N ALA A 120 -10.47 9.39 -15.39
CA ALA A 120 -10.72 10.48 -16.32
C ALA A 120 -11.28 11.66 -15.56
N MET A 121 -10.63 12.82 -15.65
CA MET A 121 -11.06 14.06 -15.01
C MET A 121 -12.05 14.81 -15.91
N ARG A 122 -12.99 15.55 -15.32
CA ARG A 122 -13.85 16.49 -16.06
C ARG A 122 -13.02 17.65 -16.57
N GLY A 123 -13.26 18.06 -17.82
CA GLY A 123 -12.45 19.08 -18.51
C GLY A 123 -11.01 18.65 -18.84
N GLY A 124 -10.60 17.42 -18.46
CA GLY A 124 -9.31 16.86 -18.81
C GLY A 124 -9.32 16.19 -20.19
N GLY A 125 -8.20 16.28 -20.91
CA GLY A 125 -8.07 15.69 -22.24
C GLY A 125 -7.91 14.17 -22.24
N ARG A 126 -6.90 13.65 -21.50
CA ARG A 126 -6.56 12.22 -21.50
C ARG A 126 -6.86 11.57 -20.14
N SER A 127 -7.19 10.28 -20.20
CA SER A 127 -7.30 9.44 -18.99
C SER A 127 -5.91 9.06 -18.48
N THR A 128 -5.78 8.96 -17.16
CA THR A 128 -4.55 8.53 -16.48
C THR A 128 -4.70 7.08 -16.05
N ILE A 129 -3.74 6.24 -16.44
CA ILE A 129 -3.66 4.85 -15.98
C ILE A 129 -3.09 4.83 -14.56
N LEU A 130 -3.75 4.08 -13.68
CA LEU A 130 -3.32 3.84 -12.31
C LEU A 130 -2.71 2.43 -12.27
N GLU A 131 -1.38 2.36 -12.27
CA GLU A 131 -0.64 1.10 -12.32
C GLU A 131 -0.73 0.35 -10.98
N LYS A 132 -1.06 -0.95 -11.04
CA LYS A 132 -0.92 -1.87 -9.91
C LYS A 132 0.49 -2.47 -9.94
N ILE A 133 1.27 -2.22 -8.89
CA ILE A 133 2.63 -2.77 -8.73
C ILE A 133 2.52 -4.00 -7.82
N GLY A 134 3.10 -5.13 -8.24
CA GLY A 134 3.01 -6.40 -7.49
C GLY A 134 3.73 -6.36 -6.14
N PHE A 135 4.99 -5.93 -6.14
CA PHE A 135 5.87 -5.82 -4.96
C PHE A 135 6.37 -4.38 -4.79
N PRO A 136 5.49 -3.44 -4.45
CA PRO A 136 5.79 -2.01 -4.47
C PRO A 136 6.84 -1.58 -3.45
N LEU A 137 7.00 -2.31 -2.34
CA LEU A 137 7.93 -1.98 -1.26
C LEU A 137 9.25 -2.78 -1.37
N SER A 138 9.34 -3.71 -2.32
CA SER A 138 10.50 -4.59 -2.45
C SER A 138 11.70 -3.92 -3.11
N PHE A 139 12.87 -4.23 -2.55
CA PHE A 139 14.18 -3.87 -3.07
C PHE A 139 15.18 -4.98 -2.73
N HIS A 140 15.48 -5.86 -3.68
CA HIS A 140 16.48 -6.91 -3.53
C HIS A 140 17.14 -7.21 -4.87
N ARG A 141 18.19 -8.04 -4.87
CA ARG A 141 19.04 -8.28 -6.04
C ARG A 141 18.30 -8.54 -7.36
N ASP A 142 17.22 -9.32 -7.31
CA ASP A 142 16.45 -9.74 -8.49
C ASP A 142 15.31 -8.77 -8.84
N TYR A 143 14.92 -7.89 -7.93
CA TYR A 143 13.80 -6.97 -8.15
C TYR A 143 13.95 -5.67 -7.36
N HIS A 144 13.89 -4.56 -8.09
CA HIS A 144 13.85 -3.21 -7.55
C HIS A 144 12.52 -2.55 -7.97
N SER A 145 11.65 -2.25 -7.01
CA SER A 145 10.36 -1.65 -7.31
C SER A 145 10.49 -0.30 -8.02
N LYS A 146 9.49 0.04 -8.83
CA LYS A 146 9.43 1.33 -9.52
C LYS A 146 9.38 2.50 -8.55
N LEU A 147 8.79 2.33 -7.38
CA LEU A 147 8.69 3.37 -6.34
C LEU A 147 10.08 3.67 -5.77
N TRP A 148 10.84 2.64 -5.39
CA TRP A 148 12.21 2.79 -4.91
C TRP A 148 13.13 3.45 -5.93
N LYS A 149 13.13 2.97 -7.18
CA LYS A 149 13.95 3.57 -8.25
C LYS A 149 13.68 5.06 -8.42
N LYS A 150 12.40 5.43 -8.45
CA LYS A 150 11.96 6.83 -8.59
C LYS A 150 12.30 7.67 -7.37
N GLN A 151 12.16 7.12 -6.16
CA GLN A 151 12.52 7.79 -4.92
C GLN A 151 14.02 8.06 -4.86
N ILE A 152 14.86 7.04 -5.07
CA ILE A 152 16.32 7.16 -5.03
C ILE A 152 16.80 8.19 -6.07
N ALA A 153 16.25 8.15 -7.30
CA ALA A 153 16.56 9.14 -8.32
C ALA A 153 16.16 10.58 -7.91
N ALA A 154 15.01 10.74 -7.26
CA ALA A 154 14.58 12.03 -6.72
C ALA A 154 15.49 12.51 -5.57
N CYS A 155 15.84 11.64 -4.63
CA CYS A 155 16.79 11.94 -3.55
C CYS A 155 18.15 12.37 -4.11
N ARG A 156 18.69 11.66 -5.12
CA ARG A 156 19.96 12.04 -5.77
C ARG A 156 19.91 13.41 -6.41
N LYS A 157 18.79 13.75 -7.03
CA LYS A 157 18.57 15.07 -7.63
C LYS A 157 18.48 16.17 -6.57
N ALA A 158 17.90 15.87 -5.41
CA ALA A 158 17.77 16.81 -4.31
C ALA A 158 19.09 17.02 -3.55
N SER A 159 19.80 15.93 -3.23
CA SER A 159 21.08 15.95 -2.52
C SER A 159 21.86 14.66 -2.81
N ALA A 160 22.86 14.76 -3.67
CA ALA A 160 23.75 13.62 -3.96
C ALA A 160 24.59 13.22 -2.74
N GLU A 161 24.96 14.20 -1.89
CA GLU A 161 25.74 13.99 -0.67
C GLU A 161 24.96 13.18 0.36
N ASP A 162 23.67 13.46 0.58
CA ASP A 162 22.83 12.70 1.52
C ASP A 162 22.66 11.25 1.06
N VAL A 163 22.51 11.03 -0.25
CA VAL A 163 22.43 9.68 -0.81
C VAL A 163 23.77 8.94 -0.67
N ALA A 164 24.89 9.63 -0.89
CA ALA A 164 26.22 9.06 -0.68
C ALA A 164 26.46 8.69 0.79
N TRP A 165 26.03 9.55 1.73
CA TRP A 165 26.06 9.27 3.16
C TRP A 165 25.19 8.05 3.51
N ALA A 166 23.95 7.99 3.03
CA ALA A 166 23.06 6.86 3.26
C ALA A 166 23.68 5.55 2.72
N ALA A 167 24.28 5.59 1.53
CA ALA A 167 25.00 4.47 0.94
C ALA A 167 26.17 4.02 1.81
N GLN A 168 26.91 4.95 2.40
CA GLN A 168 28.03 4.65 3.29
C GLN A 168 27.56 4.00 4.60
N GLN A 169 26.50 4.53 5.21
CA GLN A 169 25.94 3.97 6.45
C GLN A 169 25.43 2.55 6.24
N ILE A 170 24.66 2.31 5.18
CA ILE A 170 24.13 0.97 4.88
C ILE A 170 25.28 0.01 4.56
N ARG A 171 26.28 0.42 3.75
CA ARG A 171 27.46 -0.41 3.46
C ARG A 171 28.25 -0.79 4.72
N ARG A 172 28.43 0.15 5.64
CA ARG A 172 29.12 -0.11 6.91
C ARG A 172 28.40 -1.21 7.71
N ILE A 173 27.09 -1.10 7.85
CA ILE A 173 26.27 -2.10 8.54
C ILE A 173 26.34 -3.45 7.83
N VAL A 174 26.24 -3.48 6.49
CA VAL A 174 26.36 -4.72 5.73
C VAL A 174 27.72 -5.37 5.98
N ASN A 175 28.82 -4.62 5.92
CA ASN A 175 30.17 -5.17 6.09
C ASN A 175 30.44 -5.67 7.51
N GLU A 176 30.02 -4.93 8.54
CA GLU A 176 30.13 -5.34 9.94
C GLU A 176 29.39 -6.66 10.19
N ASN A 177 28.25 -6.86 9.53
CA ASN A 177 27.40 -8.03 9.74
C ASN A 177 27.68 -9.19 8.76
N ARG A 178 28.45 -8.98 7.69
CA ARG A 178 28.84 -10.00 6.70
C ARG A 178 29.87 -10.98 7.26
N HIS A 179 30.75 -10.52 8.15
CA HIS A 179 31.90 -11.29 8.65
C HIS A 179 31.85 -11.61 10.14
N ALA A 180 30.96 -10.96 10.90
CA ALA A 180 30.81 -11.28 12.32
C ALA A 180 30.30 -12.71 12.49
N LYS A 181 30.98 -13.50 13.33
CA LYS A 181 30.49 -14.80 13.77
C LYS A 181 29.05 -14.60 14.28
N ALA A 182 28.12 -15.37 13.72
CA ALA A 182 26.67 -15.14 13.81
C ALA A 182 26.10 -14.94 15.23
N ALA A 183 26.85 -15.27 16.27
CA ALA A 183 26.49 -15.11 17.68
C ALA A 183 26.50 -13.65 18.19
N ASN A 184 27.28 -12.73 17.60
CA ASN A 184 27.50 -11.39 18.18
C ASN A 184 26.72 -10.25 17.49
N VAL A 185 26.11 -10.52 16.35
CA VAL A 185 25.25 -9.54 15.66
C VAL A 185 23.82 -9.82 16.04
N HIS A 186 23.13 -8.85 16.60
CA HIS A 186 21.69 -8.94 16.83
C HIS A 186 20.93 -8.44 15.59
N GLU A 187 19.73 -8.93 15.33
CA GLU A 187 18.88 -8.38 14.26
C GLU A 187 18.61 -6.88 14.48
N ALA A 188 18.58 -6.45 15.75
CA ALA A 188 18.56 -5.04 16.13
C ALA A 188 19.73 -4.20 15.57
N ASP A 189 20.87 -4.79 15.18
CA ASP A 189 21.95 -4.05 14.53
C ASP A 189 21.53 -3.45 13.19
N LEU A 190 20.53 -4.04 12.52
CA LEU A 190 20.00 -3.49 11.27
C LEU A 190 19.18 -2.22 11.50
N LEU A 191 18.69 -1.97 12.72
CA LEU A 191 18.05 -0.69 13.09
C LEU A 191 19.01 0.49 12.97
N ARG A 192 20.33 0.26 12.99
CA ARG A 192 21.32 1.33 12.75
C ARG A 192 21.17 1.92 11.34
N ALA A 193 20.52 1.20 10.41
CA ALA A 193 20.21 1.70 9.08
C ALA A 193 19.01 2.66 9.05
N ALA A 194 18.25 2.80 10.15
CA ALA A 194 17.00 3.57 10.18
C ALA A 194 17.15 5.01 9.68
N GLY A 195 18.23 5.70 10.05
CA GLY A 195 18.48 7.07 9.58
C GLY A 195 18.68 7.13 8.06
N ALA A 196 19.49 6.22 7.52
CA ALA A 196 19.73 6.12 6.08
C ALA A 196 18.47 5.69 5.31
N LEU A 197 17.71 4.74 5.84
CA LEU A 197 16.44 4.29 5.26
C LEU A 197 15.39 5.41 5.26
N SER A 198 15.35 6.24 6.30
CA SER A 198 14.40 7.35 6.40
C SER A 198 14.66 8.42 5.33
N LEU A 199 15.92 8.71 4.99
CA LEU A 199 16.26 9.59 3.87
C LEU A 199 15.75 9.06 2.52
N LEU A 200 15.63 7.73 2.41
CA LEU A 200 15.19 7.04 1.20
C LEU A 200 13.68 6.69 1.22
N GLY A 201 12.94 7.16 2.23
CA GLY A 201 11.48 7.01 2.29
C GLY A 201 10.95 5.87 3.15
N LEU A 202 11.78 5.22 3.97
CA LEU A 202 11.37 4.22 4.97
C LEU A 202 11.71 4.69 6.39
N SER A 203 10.70 5.07 7.17
CA SER A 203 10.86 5.36 8.59
C SER A 203 10.45 4.14 9.42
N LEU A 204 11.43 3.50 10.07
CA LEU A 204 11.18 2.39 10.99
C LEU A 204 10.53 2.89 12.28
N SER A 205 9.53 2.18 12.78
CA SER A 205 8.96 2.45 14.11
C SER A 205 9.85 1.95 15.24
N LEU A 206 9.41 2.17 16.48
CA LEU A 206 10.03 1.55 17.66
C LEU A 206 10.13 0.03 17.49
N TYR A 207 11.29 -0.50 17.87
CA TYR A 207 11.57 -1.93 17.89
C TYR A 207 10.82 -2.62 19.03
N GLN A 208 10.13 -3.70 18.72
CA GLN A 208 9.35 -4.52 19.63
C GLN A 208 9.87 -5.95 19.60
N THR A 209 9.85 -6.63 20.76
CA THR A 209 10.27 -8.03 20.88
C THR A 209 9.11 -9.01 20.74
N ARG A 210 7.91 -8.51 20.44
CA ARG A 210 6.67 -9.28 20.25
C ARG A 210 5.93 -8.74 19.04
N GLY A 211 5.37 -9.63 18.22
CA GLY A 211 4.76 -9.23 16.96
C GLY A 211 5.82 -9.01 15.89
N TYR A 212 5.50 -8.14 14.93
CA TYR A 212 6.50 -7.61 14.02
C TYR A 212 7.47 -6.71 14.77
N ASP A 213 8.75 -6.76 14.41
CA ASP A 213 9.80 -5.95 15.04
C ASP A 213 9.48 -4.45 15.01
N CYS A 214 9.00 -3.92 13.89
CA CYS A 214 8.66 -2.51 13.73
C CYS A 214 7.25 -2.35 13.13
N PRO A 215 6.18 -2.50 13.94
CA PRO A 215 4.81 -2.67 13.44
C PRO A 215 4.18 -1.40 12.86
N GLU A 216 4.62 -0.22 13.29
CA GLU A 216 4.05 1.08 12.85
C GLU A 216 4.98 1.82 11.88
N SER A 217 5.85 1.08 11.17
CA SER A 217 6.77 1.66 10.19
C SER A 217 6.02 2.31 9.04
N ARG A 218 6.64 3.30 8.41
CA ARG A 218 6.01 4.14 7.38
C ARG A 218 6.87 4.23 6.14
N PHE A 219 6.22 4.07 5.00
CA PHE A 219 6.78 4.31 3.68
C PHE A 219 6.21 5.60 3.10
N GLN A 220 7.07 6.48 2.62
CA GLN A 220 6.67 7.68 1.90
C GLN A 220 7.61 7.88 0.71
N PHE A 221 7.05 7.81 -0.50
CA PHE A 221 7.80 7.91 -1.74
C PHE A 221 7.28 9.12 -2.51
N GLN A 222 8.17 10.04 -2.83
CA GLN A 222 7.86 11.28 -3.52
C GLN A 222 6.68 11.99 -2.83
N ASP A 223 5.71 12.45 -3.61
CA ASP A 223 4.52 13.16 -3.13
C ASP A 223 3.35 12.21 -2.79
N LEU A 224 3.59 10.89 -2.77
CA LEU A 224 2.55 9.95 -2.35
C LEU A 224 2.33 10.02 -0.83
N PRO A 225 1.10 9.75 -0.34
CA PRO A 225 0.84 9.74 1.08
C PRO A 225 1.63 8.67 1.84
N PRO A 226 1.95 8.90 3.13
CA PRO A 226 2.56 7.89 3.98
C PRO A 226 1.70 6.62 4.06
N TYR A 227 2.31 5.47 3.81
CA TYR A 227 1.71 4.15 3.95
C TYR A 227 2.29 3.43 5.17
N ARG A 228 1.42 3.01 6.11
CA ARG A 228 1.84 2.21 7.26
C ARG A 228 1.99 0.75 6.84
N CYS A 229 3.12 0.16 7.19
CA CYS A 229 3.43 -1.22 6.86
C CYS A 229 4.36 -1.78 7.94
N PRO A 230 4.01 -2.87 8.63
CA PRO A 230 4.92 -3.53 9.56
C PRO A 230 6.21 -3.98 8.86
N VAL A 231 7.32 -3.86 9.58
CA VAL A 231 8.63 -4.34 9.14
C VAL A 231 9.12 -5.40 10.13
N GLU A 232 9.47 -6.57 9.62
CA GLU A 232 10.22 -7.59 10.35
C GLU A 232 11.70 -7.47 9.98
N ILE A 233 12.58 -7.55 10.97
CA ILE A 233 14.02 -7.44 10.79
C ILE A 233 14.63 -8.83 10.92
N LYS A 234 15.31 -9.27 9.86
CA LYS A 234 16.01 -10.57 9.86
C LYS A 234 17.40 -10.46 9.29
N LYS A 235 18.33 -11.30 9.75
CA LYS A 235 19.61 -11.43 9.02
C LYS A 235 19.39 -11.99 7.61
N ARG A 236 18.57 -13.03 7.52
CA ARG A 236 18.19 -13.70 6.27
C ARG A 236 16.67 -13.77 6.20
N SER A 237 16.08 -13.52 5.04
CA SER A 237 14.62 -13.50 4.91
C SER A 237 13.95 -14.88 5.06
N ALA A 238 14.70 -15.97 4.98
CA ALA A 238 14.20 -17.32 5.20
C ALA A 238 13.56 -17.52 6.59
N ARG A 239 12.68 -18.52 6.70
CA ARG A 239 11.94 -18.86 7.93
C ARG A 239 11.03 -17.74 8.43
N PHE A 240 10.46 -16.97 7.51
CA PHE A 240 9.42 -15.97 7.78
C PHE A 240 8.01 -16.59 7.87
N ASP A 241 7.91 -17.92 7.79
CA ASP A 241 6.66 -18.68 7.75
C ASP A 241 5.77 -18.48 8.99
N TYR A 242 6.39 -18.31 10.17
CA TYR A 242 5.66 -18.11 11.41
C TYR A 242 4.87 -16.80 11.43
N GLN A 243 5.50 -15.71 11.00
CA GLN A 243 4.88 -14.39 10.94
C GLN A 243 3.78 -14.36 9.87
N ILE A 244 4.05 -14.96 8.69
CA ILE A 244 3.06 -15.10 7.62
C ILE A 244 1.82 -15.83 8.13
N THR A 245 1.99 -16.94 8.86
CA THR A 245 0.86 -17.77 9.34
C THR A 245 0.12 -17.18 10.53
N ARG A 246 0.78 -16.35 11.35
CA ARG A 246 0.21 -15.80 12.60
C ARG A 246 -0.41 -14.41 12.43
N TYR A 247 0.02 -13.65 11.43
CA TYR A 247 -0.39 -12.27 11.19
C TYR A 247 -0.94 -12.09 9.75
N THR A 248 -1.75 -13.06 9.31
CA THR A 248 -2.32 -13.19 7.95
C THR A 248 -3.23 -12.04 7.53
N ASP A 249 -3.70 -11.22 8.46
CA ASP A 249 -4.62 -10.15 8.15
C ASP A 249 -3.92 -8.98 7.46
N LEU A 250 -4.63 -8.41 6.48
CA LEU A 250 -4.29 -7.11 5.88
C LEU A 250 -3.92 -6.11 6.98
N PRO A 251 -2.85 -5.30 6.81
CA PRO A 251 -2.15 -4.89 5.57
C PRO A 251 -0.90 -5.71 5.20
N ARG A 252 -0.19 -5.30 4.13
CA ARG A 252 1.11 -5.86 3.69
C ARG A 252 2.16 -5.87 4.81
N VAL A 253 3.21 -6.67 4.65
CA VAL A 253 4.40 -6.69 5.53
C VAL A 253 5.69 -6.63 4.72
N VAL A 254 6.73 -6.04 5.31
CA VAL A 254 8.08 -6.00 4.73
C VAL A 254 9.06 -6.78 5.59
N VAL A 255 9.90 -7.60 4.96
CA VAL A 255 11.09 -8.20 5.59
C VAL A 255 12.30 -7.35 5.25
N LEU A 256 12.87 -6.67 6.24
CA LEU A 256 14.15 -5.97 6.13
C LEU A 256 15.28 -6.94 6.50
N CYS A 257 16.17 -7.22 5.55
CA CYS A 257 17.23 -8.20 5.77
C CYS A 257 18.59 -7.81 5.18
N LEU A 258 19.64 -8.51 5.64
CA LEU A 258 20.97 -8.38 5.03
C LEU A 258 21.04 -9.15 3.72
N GLN A 259 20.47 -10.35 3.68
CA GLN A 259 20.49 -11.23 2.53
C GLN A 259 19.09 -11.82 2.29
N HIS A 260 18.63 -11.73 1.05
CA HIS A 260 17.36 -12.31 0.64
C HIS A 260 17.54 -13.75 0.13
N ASP A 261 16.75 -14.66 0.67
CA ASP A 261 16.71 -16.09 0.36
C ASP A 261 15.33 -16.72 0.60
N LEU A 262 14.28 -15.88 0.71
CA LEU A 262 12.90 -16.34 0.82
C LEU A 262 12.39 -16.72 -0.58
N VAL A 263 12.01 -17.98 -0.74
CA VAL A 263 11.53 -18.53 -2.01
C VAL A 263 10.04 -18.26 -2.15
N ASN A 264 9.62 -17.70 -3.30
CA ASN A 264 8.22 -17.41 -3.63
C ASN A 264 7.48 -16.64 -2.52
N PRO A 265 7.91 -15.40 -2.20
CA PRO A 265 7.24 -14.59 -1.20
C PRO A 265 5.75 -14.42 -1.56
N PRO A 266 4.82 -14.53 -0.58
CA PRO A 266 3.41 -14.24 -0.82
C PRO A 266 3.20 -12.82 -1.37
N ASP A 267 2.12 -12.60 -2.11
CA ASP A 267 1.82 -11.31 -2.77
C ASP A 267 1.79 -10.09 -1.82
N HIS A 268 1.54 -10.32 -0.53
CA HIS A 268 1.48 -9.29 0.52
C HIS A 268 2.78 -9.12 1.31
N VAL A 269 3.82 -9.90 0.99
CA VAL A 269 5.14 -9.84 1.62
C VAL A 269 6.12 -9.19 0.64
N ASP A 270 6.67 -8.06 1.05
CA ASP A 270 7.74 -7.37 0.34
C ASP A 270 9.08 -7.61 1.05
N VAL A 271 10.20 -7.52 0.33
CA VAL A 271 11.54 -7.72 0.90
C VAL A 271 12.45 -6.57 0.56
N ILE A 272 13.14 -6.03 1.58
CA ILE A 272 14.24 -5.08 1.42
C ILE A 272 15.54 -5.75 1.84
N GLU A 273 16.46 -5.90 0.89
CA GLU A 273 17.79 -6.44 1.08
C GLU A 273 18.82 -5.30 1.16
N LEU A 274 19.39 -5.10 2.34
CA LEU A 274 20.37 -4.03 2.58
C LEU A 274 21.63 -4.19 1.73
N THR A 275 22.05 -5.42 1.43
CA THR A 275 23.20 -5.66 0.54
C THR A 275 22.93 -5.14 -0.87
N ALA A 276 21.80 -5.49 -1.47
CA ALA A 276 21.42 -5.01 -2.80
C ALA A 276 21.22 -3.48 -2.80
N LEU A 277 20.61 -2.93 -1.76
CA LEU A 277 20.41 -1.49 -1.63
C LEU A 277 21.74 -0.73 -1.53
N ALA A 278 22.68 -1.21 -0.72
CA ALA A 278 24.02 -0.65 -0.62
C ALA A 278 24.76 -0.62 -1.96
N GLU A 279 24.71 -1.72 -2.71
CA GLU A 279 25.33 -1.85 -4.02
C GLU A 279 24.69 -0.90 -5.04
N HIS A 280 23.36 -0.81 -5.04
CA HIS A 280 22.65 0.08 -5.96
C HIS A 280 22.93 1.56 -5.67
N LEU A 281 22.96 1.96 -4.39
CA LEU A 281 23.19 3.35 -4.01
C LEU A 281 24.60 3.84 -4.34
N ALA A 282 25.57 2.92 -4.43
CA ALA A 282 26.95 3.21 -4.79
C ALA A 282 27.16 3.53 -6.29
N ASN A 283 26.20 3.17 -7.15
CA ASN A 283 26.24 3.38 -8.60
C ASN A 283 25.40 4.59 -9.01
#